data_AF-A0A7I7RB04-F1
#
_entry.id   AF-A0A7I7RB04-F1
#
_cell.length_a   1.000
_cell.length_b   1.000
_cell.length_c   1.000
_cell.angle_alpha   90.00
_cell.angle_beta   90.00
_cell.angle_gamma   90.00
#
_symmetry.space_group_name_H-M   'P 1'
#
loop_
_entity.id
_entity.type
_entity.pdbx_description
1 polymer ?
#
loop_
_entity_poly.entity_id
_entity_poly.type
_entity_poly.pdbx_seq_one_letter_code
_entity_poly.pdbx_strand_id
1 'polypeptide(L)' 'MFWPRPGAHRRRRQRARRRGDGPRPEYIYCPWHQWGFELATGTTAVKPEWSVRTYPVRVVGNEVLVQA' A
#
# COMPACT_ATOMS: atom_id res chain seq x y z
N MET A 1 -29.38 22.70 -7.23
CA MET A 1 -27.94 23.03 -7.37
C MET A 1 -27.11 21.76 -7.16
N PHE A 2 -26.99 20.93 -8.20
CA PHE A 2 -26.24 19.66 -8.15
C PHE A 2 -24.96 19.84 -8.95
N TRP A 3 -23.81 19.77 -8.27
CA TRP A 3 -22.50 19.68 -8.92
C TRP A 3 -21.92 18.28 -8.65
N PRO A 4 -21.66 17.44 -9.66
CA PRO A 4 -20.97 16.19 -9.44
C PRO A 4 -19.47 16.48 -9.24
N ARG A 5 -18.92 16.04 -8.10
CA ARG A 5 -17.48 16.16 -7.83
C ARG A 5 -16.70 15.26 -8.81
N PRO A 6 -15.68 15.78 -9.51
CA PRO A 6 -14.85 14.98 -10.40
C PRO A 6 -13.82 14.19 -9.58
N GLY A 7 -13.51 12.96 -10.04
CA GLY A 7 -12.26 12.31 -9.67
C GLY A 7 -12.41 10.86 -9.22
N ALA A 8 -12.65 9.99 -10.20
CA ALA A 8 -12.24 8.59 -10.25
C ALA A 8 -12.08 7.86 -8.90
N HIS A 9 -13.08 7.03 -8.61
CA HIS A 9 -12.85 5.76 -7.93
C HIS A 9 -11.66 5.06 -8.60
N ARG A 10 -10.43 5.29 -8.11
CA ARG A 10 -9.30 4.44 -8.42
C ARG A 10 -9.71 3.08 -7.90
N ARG A 11 -10.19 2.23 -8.81
CA ARG A 11 -10.33 0.80 -8.59
C ARG A 11 -8.93 0.32 -8.22
N ARG A 12 -8.58 0.40 -6.93
CA ARG A 12 -7.45 -0.32 -6.36
C ARG A 12 -7.81 -1.76 -6.66
N ARG A 13 -7.23 -2.31 -7.72
CA ARG A 13 -7.16 -3.75 -7.95
C ARG A 13 -6.44 -4.28 -6.73
N GLN A 14 -7.20 -4.58 -5.69
CA GLN A 14 -6.78 -5.42 -4.60
C GLN A 14 -6.43 -6.72 -5.31
N ARG A 15 -5.14 -6.92 -5.61
CA ARG A 15 -4.66 -8.18 -6.13
C ARG A 15 -4.90 -9.14 -4.96
N ALA A 16 -6.04 -9.84 -5.02
CA ALA A 16 -6.53 -10.67 -3.94
C ALA A 16 -5.42 -11.65 -3.57
N ARG A 17 -4.86 -11.47 -2.38
CA ARG A 17 -4.00 -12.49 -1.79
C ARG A 17 -4.87 -13.75 -1.67
N ARG A 18 -4.44 -14.85 -2.30
CA ARG A 18 -5.08 -16.15 -2.10
C ARG A 18 -4.96 -16.44 -0.59
N ARG A 19 -6.11 -16.62 0.07
CA ARG A 19 -6.13 -16.93 1.50
C ARG A 19 -5.55 -18.33 1.69
N GLY A 20 -4.50 -18.49 2.50
CA GLY A 20 -4.14 -19.80 3.03
C GLY A 20 -2.66 -20.07 3.33
N ASP A 21 -1.71 -19.60 2.51
CA ASP A 21 -0.27 -19.96 2.64
C ASP A 21 0.68 -18.75 2.65
N GLY A 22 0.12 -17.54 2.62
CA GLY A 22 0.89 -16.32 2.38
C GLY A 22 1.75 -15.90 3.58
N PRO A 23 2.90 -15.24 3.33
CA PRO A 23 3.70 -14.65 4.39
C PRO A 23 2.84 -13.71 5.25
N ARG A 24 3.06 -13.75 6.57
CA ARG A 24 2.42 -12.83 7.52
C ARG A 24 2.63 -11.39 7.05
N PRO A 25 1.67 -10.48 7.26
CA PRO A 25 1.85 -9.09 6.87
C PRO A 25 3.11 -8.52 7.52
N GLU A 26 4.00 -8.01 6.68
CA GLU A 26 5.26 -7.38 7.09
C GLU A 26 4.99 -5.91 7.37
N TYR A 27 5.58 -5.40 8.46
CA TYR A 27 5.36 -4.04 8.93
C TYR A 27 6.68 -3.28 9.07
N ILE A 28 6.65 -2.00 8.74
CA ILE A 28 7.68 -1.03 9.09
C ILE A 28 7.11 -0.03 10.10
N TYR A 29 7.93 0.39 11.05
CA TYR A 29 7.55 1.33 12.09
C TYR A 29 8.25 2.67 11.91
N CYS A 30 7.48 3.75 11.95
CA CYS A 30 8.04 5.10 11.93
C CYS A 30 8.84 5.35 13.22
N PRO A 31 10.12 5.77 13.14
CA PRO A 31 10.94 5.96 14.34
C PRO A 31 10.44 7.10 15.24
N TRP A 32 9.74 8.08 14.67
CA TRP A 32 9.29 9.26 15.41
C TRP A 32 8.02 8.98 16.23
N HIS A 33 6.99 8.43 15.59
CA HIS A 33 5.66 8.30 16.21
C HIS A 33 5.21 6.86 16.43
N GLN A 34 6.06 5.88 16.07
CA GLN A 34 5.83 4.45 16.27
C GLN A 34 4.60 3.88 15.54
N TRP A 35 4.10 4.56 14.51
CA TRP A 35 3.01 4.03 13.68
C TRP A 35 3.53 2.91 12.78
N GLY A 36 2.79 1.80 12.76
CA GLY A 36 3.04 0.67 11.87
C GLY A 36 2.35 0.83 10.53
N PHE A 37 3.05 0.46 9.45
CA PHE A 37 2.53 0.44 8.08
C PHE A 37 2.77 -0.92 7.45
N GLU A 38 1.74 -1.51 6.83
CA GLU A 38 1.89 -2.77 6.09
C GLU A 38 2.70 -2.50 4.81
N LEU A 39 3.82 -3.21 4.62
CA LEU A 39 4.78 -2.97 3.53
C LEU A 39 4.13 -3.01 2.14
N ALA A 40 3.22 -3.96 1.92
CA ALA A 40 2.65 -4.22 0.60
C ALA A 40 1.57 -3.20 0.19
N THR A 41 0.87 -2.60 1.15
CA THR A 41 -0.34 -1.80 0.89
C THR A 41 -0.17 -0.34 1.28
N GLY A 42 0.77 -0.06 2.18
CA GLY A 42 1.03 1.25 2.77
C GLY A 42 0.00 1.66 3.82
N THR A 43 -0.94 0.80 4.20
CA THR A 43 -2.00 1.13 5.15
C THR A 43 -1.51 1.07 6.59
N THR A 44 -2.07 1.91 7.46
CA THR A 44 -1.80 1.89 8.91
C THR A 44 -3.07 1.56 9.69
N ALA A 45 -2.90 0.89 10.83
CA ALA A 45 -4.00 0.61 11.75
C ALA A 45 -4.40 1.83 12.59
N VAL A 46 -3.49 2.80 12.77
CA VAL A 46 -3.71 3.97 13.66
C VAL A 46 -4.65 4.99 13.04
N LYS A 47 -4.59 5.16 11.71
CA LYS A 47 -5.45 6.04 10.92
C LYS A 47 -5.78 5.37 9.58
N PRO A 48 -6.79 4.50 9.52
CA PRO A 48 -7.13 3.69 8.34
C PRO A 48 -7.43 4.53 7.08
N GLU A 49 -7.84 5.78 7.26
CA GLU A 49 -8.08 6.75 6.20
C GLU A 49 -6.78 7.26 5.54
N TRP A 50 -5.63 7.03 6.17
CA TRP A 50 -4.32 7.45 5.68
C TRP A 50 -3.50 6.24 5.22
N SER A 51 -2.69 6.45 4.19
CA SER A 51 -1.73 5.45 3.72
C SER A 51 -0.49 6.13 3.19
N VAL A 52 0.67 5.49 3.38
CA VAL A 52 1.89 5.88 2.66
C VAL A 52 1.79 5.47 1.19
N ARG A 53 2.43 6.24 0.31
CA ARG A 53 2.46 5.92 -1.11
C ARG A 53 3.30 4.66 -1.33
N THR A 54 2.72 3.69 -2.04
CA THR A 54 3.41 2.48 -2.47
C THR A 54 3.88 2.62 -3.91
N TYR A 55 5.07 2.12 -4.19
CA TYR A 55 5.65 2.10 -5.53
C TYR A 55 5.80 0.64 -6.00
N PRO A 56 5.43 0.31 -7.25
CA PRO A 56 5.72 -1.01 -7.81
C PRO A 56 7.23 -1.27 -7.82
N VAL A 57 7.63 -2.47 -7.40
CA VAL A 57 9.02 -2.93 -7.39
C VAL A 57 9.14 -4.23 -8.18
N ARG A 58 10.22 -4.36 -8.97
CA ARG A 58 10.59 -5.56 -9.72
C ARG A 58 12.06 -5.89 -9.48
N VAL A 59 12.38 -7.17 -9.34
CA VAL A 59 13.77 -7.67 -9.39
C VAL A 59 14.07 -8.16 -10.80
N VAL A 60 15.20 -7.75 -11.37
CA VAL A 60 15.70 -8.21 -12.68
C VAL A 60 17.15 -8.62 -12.51
N GLY A 61 17.45 -9.92 -12.61
CA GLY A 61 18.79 -10.43 -12.29
C GLY A 61 19.17 -10.07 -10.85
N ASN A 62 20.22 -9.26 -10.70
CA ASN A 62 20.72 -8.79 -9.40
C ASN A 62 20.36 -7.32 -9.11
N GLU A 63 19.42 -6.73 -9.86
CA GLU A 63 18.99 -5.34 -9.71
C GLU A 63 17.56 -5.24 -9.19
N VAL A 64 17.30 -4.19 -8.40
CA VAL A 64 15.97 -3.84 -7.89
C VAL A 64 15.51 -2.55 -8.56
N LEU A 65 14.41 -2.63 -9.31
CA LEU A 65 13.83 -1.51 -10.05
C LEU A 65 12.58 -0.99 -9.34
N VAL A 66 12.49 0.33 -9.16
CA VAL A 66 11.35 1.01 -8.53
C VAL A 66 10.70 1.96 -9.54
N GLN A 67 9.37 1.90 -9.68
CA GLN A 67 8.62 2.79 -10.55
C GLN A 67 8.14 4.04 -9.80
N ALA A 68 8.30 5.24 -10.37
CA ALA A 68 7.85 6.52 -9.81
C ALA A 68 6.33 6.75 -9.92
#